data_AF-A0A8J8T4E9-F1
#
_entry.id   AF-A0A8J8T4E9-F1
#
_cell.length_a   1.000
_cell.length_b   1.000
_cell.length_c   1.000
_cell.angle_alpha   90.00
_cell.angle_beta   90.00
_cell.angle_gamma   90.00
#
_symmetry.space_group_name_H-M   'P 1'
#
loop_
_entity.id
_entity.type
_entity.pdbx_description
1 polymer ?
#
loop_
_entity_poly.entity_id
_entity_poly.type
_entity_poly.pdbx_seq_one_letter_code
_entity_poly.pdbx_strand_id
1 'polypeptide(L)'
;MDLGTVKDNIEKGDVYEHFEDAFADLQLIWSNCKLYNQSGSDIYRLAENLERRCKKLIKELRSSLNLEIHQASAHLQASAAVGELIDAGGAVASAGGKTEGDGEDDEDDDFGYDPHRYVPFEDKAEFADGIKKITKEGLTQIVNYLKEKQPDALDDFGNDKLQIRIDLIEREAFNHCKELLALNIKETVPNKRQKVVANQSAPLK
;
A
#
# COMPACT_ATOMS: atom_id res chain seq x y z
N MET A 1 -0.86 19.02 -5.42
CA MET A 1 0.57 18.84 -5.13
C MET A 1 0.91 17.37 -5.26
N ASP A 2 2.06 17.04 -5.85
CA ASP A 2 2.57 15.68 -6.07
C ASP A 2 4.10 15.69 -6.06
N LEU A 3 4.72 14.51 -5.91
CA LEU A 3 6.17 14.40 -5.74
C LEU A 3 6.97 14.82 -6.98
N GLY A 4 6.40 14.67 -8.19
CA GLY A 4 7.04 15.12 -9.42
C GLY A 4 7.12 16.63 -9.45
N THR A 5 6.02 17.31 -9.13
CA THR A 5 5.97 18.76 -9.00
C THR A 5 6.95 19.28 -7.94
N VAL A 6 7.00 18.66 -6.76
CA VAL A 6 7.94 19.09 -5.69
C VAL A 6 9.39 18.91 -6.14
N LYS A 7 9.73 17.78 -6.78
CA LYS A 7 11.07 17.54 -7.32
C LYS A 7 11.46 18.63 -8.33
N ASP A 8 10.58 18.90 -9.30
CA ASP A 8 10.87 19.89 -10.34
C ASP A 8 11.05 21.30 -9.76
N ASN A 9 10.27 21.65 -8.72
CA ASN A 9 10.40 22.93 -8.02
C ASN A 9 11.71 23.05 -7.23
N ILE A 10 12.16 21.95 -6.59
CA ILE A 10 13.48 21.89 -5.93
C ILE A 10 14.60 22.05 -6.97
N GLU A 11 14.51 21.36 -8.10
CA GLU A 11 15.56 21.38 -9.14
C GLU A 11 15.69 22.73 -9.86
N LYS A 12 14.58 23.46 -10.02
CA LYS A 12 14.61 24.83 -10.56
C LYS A 12 15.26 25.82 -9.59
N GLY A 13 15.07 25.62 -8.28
CA GLY A 13 15.71 26.41 -7.22
C GLY A 13 15.17 27.84 -7.05
N ASP A 14 14.06 28.20 -7.71
CA ASP A 14 13.43 29.52 -7.65
C ASP A 14 12.06 29.52 -6.95
N VAL A 15 11.47 28.34 -6.72
CA VAL A 15 10.14 28.20 -6.10
C VAL A 15 10.20 28.13 -4.58
N TYR A 16 11.19 27.44 -4.02
CA TYR A 16 11.34 27.25 -2.58
C TYR A 16 12.49 28.11 -2.09
N GLU A 17 12.17 29.11 -1.27
CA GLU A 17 13.19 29.94 -0.65
C GLU A 17 13.78 29.20 0.55
N HIS A 18 12.95 28.45 1.29
CA HIS A 18 13.33 27.75 2.52
C HIS A 18 12.93 26.28 2.45
N PHE A 19 13.60 25.44 3.26
CA PHE A 19 13.27 24.01 3.38
C PHE A 19 11.81 23.80 3.78
N GLU A 20 11.30 24.67 4.64
CA GLU A 20 9.94 24.66 5.16
C GLU A 20 8.88 24.75 4.05
N ASP A 21 9.16 25.47 2.96
CA ASP A 21 8.24 25.62 1.83
C ASP A 21 8.07 24.28 1.09
N ALA A 22 9.19 23.62 0.80
CA ALA A 22 9.19 22.29 0.20
C ALA A 22 8.56 21.25 1.14
N PHE A 23 8.80 21.36 2.45
CA PHE A 23 8.19 20.47 3.43
C PHE A 23 6.67 20.66 3.53
N ALA A 24 6.18 21.89 3.47
CA ALA A 24 4.74 22.18 3.45
C ALA A 24 4.06 21.52 2.24
N ASP A 25 4.68 21.60 1.06
CA ASP A 25 4.17 20.93 -0.14
C ASP A 25 4.21 19.40 -0.03
N LEU A 26 5.25 18.83 0.59
CA LEU A 26 5.28 17.40 0.92
C LEU A 26 4.13 17.00 1.86
N GLN A 27 3.88 17.78 2.91
CA GLN A 27 2.73 17.54 3.81
C GLN A 27 1.39 17.63 3.07
N LEU A 28 1.27 18.57 2.13
CA LEU A 28 0.07 18.78 1.34
C LEU A 28 -0.25 17.58 0.44
N ILE A 29 0.77 16.86 -0.07
CA ILE A 29 0.57 15.60 -0.81
C ILE A 29 -0.16 14.59 0.09
N TRP A 30 0.37 14.36 1.29
CA TRP A 30 -0.17 13.38 2.22
C TRP A 30 -1.56 13.76 2.74
N SER A 31 -1.75 15.03 3.12
CA SER A 31 -3.04 15.52 3.62
C SER A 31 -4.12 15.42 2.56
N ASN A 32 -3.83 15.78 1.31
CA ASN A 32 -4.78 15.66 0.20
C ASN A 32 -5.10 14.18 -0.08
N CYS A 33 -4.09 13.31 -0.13
CA CYS A 33 -4.33 11.88 -0.28
C CYS A 33 -5.26 11.34 0.81
N LYS A 34 -5.06 11.72 2.07
CA LYS A 34 -5.92 11.29 3.18
C LYS A 34 -7.31 11.94 3.16
N LEU A 35 -7.42 13.18 2.70
CA LEU A 35 -8.68 13.92 2.62
C LEU A 35 -9.64 13.35 1.56
N TYR A 36 -9.11 13.01 0.38
CA TYR A 36 -9.93 12.56 -0.74
C TYR A 36 -10.20 11.05 -0.74
N ASN A 37 -9.45 10.27 0.05
CA ASN A 37 -9.63 8.82 0.11
C ASN A 37 -10.27 8.41 1.44
N GLN A 38 -11.11 7.38 1.39
CA GLN A 38 -11.78 6.85 2.57
C GLN A 38 -10.76 6.39 3.61
N SER A 39 -10.95 6.78 4.88
CA SER A 39 -10.15 6.30 6.00
C SER A 39 -10.12 4.77 6.05
N GLY A 40 -8.92 4.20 6.19
CA GLY A 40 -8.71 2.75 6.19
C GLY A 40 -8.65 2.09 4.80
N SER A 41 -8.89 2.83 3.71
CA SER A 41 -8.59 2.33 2.36
C SER A 41 -7.09 2.13 2.15
N ASP A 42 -6.72 1.29 1.18
CA ASP A 42 -5.32 1.02 0.84
C ASP A 42 -4.54 2.30 0.49
N ILE A 43 -5.18 3.22 -0.24
CA ILE A 43 -4.56 4.51 -0.63
C ILE A 43 -4.34 5.39 0.60
N TYR A 44 -5.31 5.44 1.51
CA TYR A 44 -5.20 6.20 2.75
C TYR A 44 -4.04 5.66 3.61
N ARG A 45 -3.98 4.34 3.81
CA ARG A 45 -2.90 3.68 4.58
C ARG A 45 -1.54 3.88 3.93
N LEU A 46 -1.46 3.84 2.60
CA LEU A 46 -0.23 4.13 1.87
C LEU A 46 0.25 5.56 2.12
N ALA A 47 -0.67 6.54 2.12
CA ALA A 47 -0.34 7.93 2.41
C ALA A 47 0.21 8.12 3.84
N GLU A 48 -0.37 7.46 4.84
CA GLU A 48 0.14 7.49 6.23
C GLU A 48 1.55 6.91 6.35
N ASN A 49 1.81 5.79 5.66
CA ASN A 49 3.12 5.15 5.67
C ASN A 49 4.19 6.01 4.98
N LEU A 50 3.87 6.59 3.82
CA LEU A 50 4.78 7.47 3.09
C LEU A 50 5.05 8.76 3.87
N GLU A 51 4.04 9.34 4.52
CA GLU A 51 4.20 10.50 5.39
C GLU A 51 5.15 10.19 6.57
N ARG A 52 4.97 9.05 7.24
CA ARG A 52 5.87 8.60 8.32
C ARG A 52 7.30 8.40 7.82
N ARG A 53 7.49 7.74 6.67
CA ARG A 53 8.84 7.56 6.09
C ARG A 53 9.47 8.89 5.69
N CYS A 54 8.71 9.80 5.11
CA CYS A 54 9.14 11.15 4.77
C CYS A 54 9.65 11.91 6.00
N LYS A 55 8.90 11.89 7.11
CA LYS A 55 9.30 12.50 8.39
C LYS A 55 10.63 11.92 8.93
N LYS A 56 10.81 10.60 8.87
CA LYS A 56 12.08 9.94 9.25
C LYS A 56 13.25 10.40 8.39
N LEU A 57 13.08 10.41 7.06
CA LEU A 57 14.11 10.88 6.12
C LEU A 57 14.48 12.35 6.35
N ILE A 58 13.51 13.19 6.69
CA ILE A 58 13.77 14.61 6.99
C ILE A 58 14.54 14.76 8.30
N LYS A 59 14.22 13.97 9.32
CA LYS A 59 14.98 13.94 10.59
C LYS A 59 16.44 13.53 10.36
N GLU A 60 16.65 12.50 9.54
CA GLU A 60 17.98 12.04 9.12
C GLU A 60 18.71 13.14 8.33
N LEU A 61 18.05 13.77 7.35
CA LEU A 61 18.60 14.84 6.53
C LEU A 61 19.04 16.04 7.38
N ARG A 62 18.17 16.53 8.28
CA ARG A 62 18.48 17.65 9.19
C ARG A 62 19.68 17.34 10.07
N SER A 63 19.74 16.13 10.61
CA SER A 63 20.88 15.64 11.39
C SER A 63 22.17 15.61 10.55
N SER A 64 22.09 15.12 9.31
CA SER A 64 23.25 15.00 8.41
C SER A 64 23.82 16.34 7.94
N LEU A 65 22.98 17.37 7.89
CA LEU A 65 23.35 18.72 7.43
C LEU A 65 23.66 19.68 8.59
N ASN A 66 23.69 19.19 9.83
CA ASN A 66 23.86 20.01 11.04
C ASN A 66 22.91 21.22 11.09
N LEU A 67 21.70 21.08 10.53
CA LEU A 67 20.70 22.13 10.59
C LEU A 67 20.12 22.15 12.02
N GLU A 68 20.49 23.15 12.82
CA GLU A 68 19.91 23.30 14.15
C GLU A 68 18.38 23.38 14.04
N ILE A 69 17.69 22.59 14.85
CA ILE A 69 16.24 22.65 14.99
C ILE A 69 15.92 24.01 15.60
N HIS A 70 15.65 25.01 14.77
CA HIS A 70 14.88 26.15 15.23
C HIS A 70 13.49 25.60 15.51
N GLN A 71 13.17 25.41 16.80
CA GLN A 71 11.82 25.12 17.23
C GLN A 71 10.91 26.28 16.81
N ALA A 72 10.41 26.25 15.58
CA ALA A 72 9.18 26.93 15.22
C ALA A 72 8.01 26.10 15.77
N SER A 73 7.96 25.96 17.09
CA SER A 73 6.79 25.44 17.77
C SER A 73 5.75 26.55 17.86
N ALA A 74 4.53 26.21 17.42
CA ALA A 74 3.28 26.96 17.58
C ALA A 74 2.85 27.94 16.47
N HIS A 75 2.64 27.47 15.22
CA HIS A 75 1.51 27.98 14.41
C HIS A 75 1.13 27.09 13.20
N LEU A 76 0.61 25.88 13.40
CA LEU A 76 -0.29 25.24 12.41
C LEU A 76 -1.11 24.07 12.98
N GLN A 77 -1.67 24.25 14.18
CA GLN A 77 -2.77 23.41 14.67
C GLN A 77 -4.02 24.29 14.80
N ALA A 78 -4.55 24.76 13.67
CA ALA A 78 -5.80 25.50 13.61
C ALA A 78 -6.46 25.35 12.23
N SER A 79 -6.86 24.13 11.86
CA SER A 79 -7.86 23.95 10.79
C SER A 79 -8.75 22.70 10.94
N ALA A 80 -8.59 21.90 11.99
CA ALA A 80 -9.40 20.70 12.21
C ALA A 80 -10.55 20.87 13.23
N ALA A 81 -10.84 22.10 13.69
CA ALA A 81 -11.92 22.34 14.65
C ALA A 81 -12.76 23.56 14.24
N VAL A 82 -13.67 23.38 13.29
CA VAL A 82 -14.88 24.21 13.20
C VAL A 82 -16.06 23.28 13.06
N GLY A 83 -16.62 22.89 14.20
CA GLY A 83 -17.72 21.95 14.24
C GLY A 83 -18.23 21.56 15.62
N GLU A 84 -18.26 22.44 16.63
CA GLU A 84 -19.32 22.40 17.64
C GLU A 84 -19.37 23.67 18.51
N LEU A 85 -20.61 24.10 18.78
CA LEU A 85 -20.99 25.26 19.57
C LEU A 85 -21.07 24.90 21.07
N ILE A 86 -21.10 25.95 21.91
CA ILE A 86 -21.82 26.11 23.21
C ILE A 86 -20.92 26.44 24.42
N ASP A 87 -20.97 27.73 24.77
CA ASP A 87 -21.25 28.38 26.07
C ASP A 87 -20.46 28.09 27.38
N ALA A 88 -20.40 29.17 28.16
CA ALA A 88 -20.15 29.36 29.58
C ALA A 88 -18.69 29.58 30.03
N GLY A 89 -18.48 30.78 30.58
CA GLY A 89 -17.20 31.31 31.02
C GLY A 89 -16.76 30.90 32.42
N GLY A 90 -15.68 31.53 32.88
CA GLY A 90 -15.17 31.36 34.23
C GLY A 90 -13.65 31.51 34.25
N ALA A 91 -13.17 32.39 35.13
CA ALA A 91 -11.86 32.99 35.07
C ALA A 91 -10.79 32.26 35.93
N VAL A 92 -9.52 32.63 35.66
CA VAL A 92 -8.33 32.66 36.55
C VAL A 92 -7.72 31.32 37.01
N ALA A 93 -6.45 31.06 36.61
CA ALA A 93 -5.26 31.20 37.47
C ALA A 93 -4.06 30.40 36.94
N SER A 94 -2.93 31.09 36.89
CA SER A 94 -1.59 30.55 36.67
C SER A 94 -1.07 29.85 37.92
N ALA A 95 -0.48 28.66 37.79
CA ALA A 95 0.58 28.17 38.65
C ALA A 95 1.40 27.11 37.90
N GLY A 96 2.73 27.31 37.88
CA GLY A 96 3.67 26.52 37.11
C GLY A 96 3.86 25.07 37.59
N GLY A 97 4.36 24.26 36.67
CA GLY A 97 4.82 22.89 36.90
C GLY A 97 5.87 22.57 35.85
N LYS A 98 6.99 22.05 36.32
CA LYS A 98 8.25 21.83 35.60
C LYS A 98 8.11 20.92 34.38
N THR A 99 8.97 21.19 33.41
CA THR A 99 9.50 20.25 32.41
C THR A 99 9.90 18.93 33.07
N GLU A 100 9.31 17.85 32.60
CA GLU A 100 9.91 16.52 32.47
C GLU A 100 8.89 15.67 31.71
N GLY A 101 9.33 15.13 30.59
CA GLY A 101 8.50 14.45 29.61
C GLY A 101 9.36 14.22 28.38
N ASP A 102 10.44 13.46 28.58
CA ASP A 102 11.04 12.65 27.53
C ASP A 102 9.89 11.86 26.91
N GLY A 103 9.38 12.37 25.80
CA GLY A 103 8.35 11.73 25.00
C GLY A 103 8.99 10.56 24.30
N GLU A 104 9.00 9.44 25.02
CA GLU A 104 8.79 8.08 24.55
C GLU A 104 9.33 7.85 23.13
N ASP A 105 10.46 7.14 23.09
CA ASP A 105 10.75 6.24 21.98
C ASP A 105 9.48 5.41 21.72
N ASP A 106 8.61 5.88 20.80
CA ASP A 106 7.58 5.09 20.13
C ASP A 106 8.30 4.08 19.21
N GLU A 107 9.16 3.25 19.80
CA GLU A 107 9.35 1.88 19.37
C GLU A 107 8.02 1.17 19.71
N ASP A 108 7.47 0.45 18.74
CA ASP A 108 6.24 -0.36 18.85
C ASP A 108 4.91 0.33 18.49
N ASP A 109 4.81 0.75 17.22
CA ASP A 109 3.69 0.31 16.38
C ASP A 109 4.14 0.34 14.90
N ASP A 110 5.04 -0.60 14.57
CA ASP A 110 5.23 -1.04 13.19
C ASP A 110 3.93 -1.71 12.74
N PHE A 111 2.96 -0.90 12.31
CA PHE A 111 1.80 -1.37 11.58
C PHE A 111 2.25 -1.81 10.18
N GLY A 112 2.84 -3.01 10.16
CA GLY A 112 3.39 -3.83 9.08
C GLY A 112 3.14 -3.36 7.66
N TYR A 113 3.95 -2.42 7.18
CA TYR A 113 4.24 -2.36 5.75
C TYR A 113 5.41 -3.29 5.47
N ASP A 114 5.09 -4.55 5.20
CA ASP A 114 6.03 -5.53 4.70
C ASP A 114 6.02 -5.47 3.16
N PRO A 115 7.07 -4.92 2.50
CA PRO A 115 7.18 -4.90 1.04
C PRO A 115 7.10 -6.31 0.43
N HIS A 116 7.46 -7.33 1.21
CA HIS A 116 7.35 -8.73 0.82
C HIS A 116 5.91 -9.25 0.85
N ARG A 117 4.96 -8.58 1.53
CA ARG A 117 3.53 -8.94 1.51
C ARG A 117 2.71 -8.12 0.52
N TYR A 118 3.21 -6.97 0.08
CA TYR A 118 2.51 -6.07 -0.83
C TYR A 118 2.24 -6.73 -2.20
N VAL A 119 1.00 -6.69 -2.69
CA VAL A 119 0.67 -7.04 -4.08
C VAL A 119 0.05 -5.80 -4.73
N PRO A 120 0.62 -5.26 -5.82
CA PRO A 120 0.07 -4.11 -6.52
C PRO A 120 -1.38 -4.32 -6.95
N PHE A 121 -2.18 -3.24 -6.95
CA PHE A 121 -3.59 -3.31 -7.36
C PHE A 121 -3.76 -3.85 -8.78
N GLU A 122 -2.88 -3.46 -9.71
CA GLU A 122 -2.91 -3.94 -11.09
C GLU A 122 -2.78 -5.46 -11.17
N ASP A 123 -1.84 -6.03 -10.42
CA ASP A 123 -1.67 -7.49 -10.30
C ASP A 123 -2.94 -8.14 -9.72
N LYS A 124 -3.53 -7.57 -8.66
CA LYS A 124 -4.78 -8.07 -8.06
C LYS A 124 -5.94 -8.07 -9.05
N ALA A 125 -6.05 -7.01 -9.86
CA ALA A 125 -7.06 -6.88 -10.89
C ALA A 125 -6.88 -7.92 -12.01
N GLU A 126 -5.65 -8.10 -12.49
CA GLU A 126 -5.32 -9.15 -13.46
C GLU A 126 -5.63 -10.55 -12.94
N PHE A 127 -5.32 -10.81 -11.67
CA PHE A 127 -5.62 -12.08 -11.00
C PHE A 127 -7.13 -12.35 -10.93
N ALA A 128 -7.92 -11.34 -10.55
CA ALA A 128 -9.38 -11.43 -10.53
C ALA A 128 -9.96 -11.76 -11.91
N ASP A 129 -9.41 -11.15 -12.96
CA ASP A 129 -9.83 -11.43 -14.34
C ASP A 129 -9.36 -12.79 -14.85
N GLY A 130 -8.20 -13.26 -14.39
CA GLY A 130 -7.68 -14.60 -14.64
C GLY A 130 -8.58 -15.68 -14.04
N ILE A 131 -9.03 -15.50 -12.79
CA ILE A 131 -9.96 -16.43 -12.11
C ILE A 131 -11.26 -16.61 -12.90
N LYS A 132 -11.78 -15.56 -13.55
CA LYS A 132 -13.00 -15.68 -14.38
C LYS A 132 -12.81 -16.58 -15.61
N LYS A 133 -11.57 -16.77 -16.07
CA LYS A 133 -11.22 -17.44 -17.34
C LYS A 133 -10.62 -18.84 -17.16
N ILE A 134 -10.25 -19.22 -15.93
CA ILE A 134 -9.62 -20.51 -15.62
C ILE A 134 -10.58 -21.71 -15.80
N THR A 135 -10.03 -22.92 -15.90
CA THR A 135 -10.77 -24.18 -15.82
C THR A 135 -11.29 -24.46 -14.42
N LYS A 136 -12.29 -25.35 -14.29
CA LYS A 136 -12.85 -25.74 -12.98
C LYS A 136 -11.80 -26.44 -12.12
N GLU A 137 -10.95 -27.23 -12.76
CA GLU A 137 -9.83 -27.94 -12.15
C GLU A 137 -8.82 -26.95 -11.57
N GLY A 138 -8.42 -25.93 -12.33
CA GLY A 138 -7.50 -24.89 -11.85
C GLY A 138 -8.09 -24.03 -10.73
N LEU A 139 -9.38 -23.69 -10.81
CA LEU A 139 -10.07 -22.98 -9.71
C LEU A 139 -10.06 -23.80 -8.42
N THR A 140 -10.29 -25.12 -8.53
CA THR A 140 -10.27 -26.03 -7.38
C THR A 140 -8.87 -26.10 -6.75
N GLN A 141 -7.81 -26.12 -7.57
CA GLN A 141 -6.43 -26.08 -7.07
C GLN A 141 -6.13 -24.80 -6.28
N ILE A 142 -6.51 -23.64 -6.81
CA ILE A 142 -6.31 -22.35 -6.15
C ILE A 142 -7.08 -22.30 -4.83
N VAL A 143 -8.36 -22.70 -4.83
CA VAL A 143 -9.19 -22.69 -3.61
C VAL A 143 -8.61 -23.64 -2.56
N ASN A 144 -8.18 -24.85 -2.92
CA ASN A 144 -7.58 -25.79 -1.98
C ASN A 144 -6.26 -25.27 -1.40
N TYR A 145 -5.42 -24.65 -2.25
CA TYR A 145 -4.18 -24.03 -1.80
C TYR A 145 -4.44 -22.88 -0.81
N LEU A 146 -5.39 -22.00 -1.12
CA LEU A 146 -5.78 -20.90 -0.22
C LEU A 146 -6.39 -21.42 1.09
N LYS A 147 -7.23 -22.47 1.04
CA LYS A 147 -7.75 -23.12 2.27
C LYS A 147 -6.64 -23.63 3.18
N GLU A 148 -5.56 -24.17 2.61
CA GLU A 148 -4.45 -24.74 3.39
C GLU A 148 -3.48 -23.68 3.91
N LYS A 149 -3.10 -22.72 3.05
CA LYS A 149 -2.02 -21.76 3.35
C LYS A 149 -2.53 -20.42 3.90
N GLN A 150 -3.70 -19.96 3.46
CA GLN A 150 -4.24 -18.64 3.81
C GLN A 150 -5.77 -18.70 3.99
N PRO A 151 -6.25 -19.34 5.07
CA PRO A 151 -7.68 -19.50 5.31
C PRO A 151 -8.40 -18.15 5.49
N ASP A 152 -7.72 -17.13 6.02
CA ASP A 152 -8.29 -15.79 6.24
C ASP A 152 -8.69 -15.07 4.94
N ALA A 153 -8.11 -15.49 3.81
CA ALA A 153 -8.44 -14.96 2.49
C ALA A 153 -9.66 -15.65 1.85
N LEU A 154 -10.30 -16.61 2.51
CA LEU A 154 -11.43 -17.37 1.98
C LEU A 154 -12.61 -17.43 2.96
N ASP A 155 -13.77 -16.98 2.49
CA ASP A 155 -15.03 -17.12 3.22
C ASP A 155 -15.93 -18.18 2.55
N ASP A 156 -16.41 -19.13 3.36
CA ASP A 156 -17.36 -20.16 2.94
C ASP A 156 -18.77 -19.80 3.41
N PHE A 157 -19.66 -19.52 2.44
CA PHE A 157 -21.04 -19.15 2.71
C PHE A 157 -22.01 -20.35 2.59
N GLY A 158 -21.49 -21.55 2.34
CA GLY A 158 -22.29 -22.73 2.01
C GLY A 158 -22.98 -22.63 0.64
N ASN A 159 -23.75 -23.66 0.28
CA ASN A 159 -24.48 -23.74 -1.00
C ASN A 159 -23.60 -23.49 -2.24
N ASP A 160 -22.41 -24.10 -2.28
CA ASP A 160 -21.42 -23.95 -3.36
C ASP A 160 -20.96 -22.50 -3.63
N LYS A 161 -21.12 -21.61 -2.64
CA LYS A 161 -20.67 -20.21 -2.71
C LYS A 161 -19.46 -19.98 -1.82
N LEU A 162 -18.36 -19.59 -2.45
CA LEU A 162 -17.11 -19.18 -1.82
C LEU A 162 -16.76 -17.74 -2.23
N GLN A 163 -16.18 -16.96 -1.32
CA GLN A 163 -15.63 -15.65 -1.62
C GLN A 163 -14.13 -15.65 -1.35
N ILE A 164 -13.35 -15.18 -2.33
CA ILE A 164 -11.91 -14.99 -2.20
C ILE A 164 -11.65 -13.50 -1.94
N ARG A 165 -11.08 -13.18 -0.79
CA ARG A 165 -10.63 -11.83 -0.42
C ARG A 165 -9.20 -11.62 -0.92
N ILE A 166 -9.08 -11.15 -2.16
CA ILE A 166 -7.78 -10.95 -2.85
C ILE A 166 -6.85 -10.03 -2.05
N ASP A 167 -7.41 -9.05 -1.33
CA ASP A 167 -6.63 -8.09 -0.52
C ASP A 167 -5.95 -8.72 0.70
N LEU A 168 -6.40 -9.91 1.11
CA LEU A 168 -5.82 -10.66 2.22
C LEU A 168 -4.87 -11.77 1.75
N ILE A 169 -4.65 -11.90 0.43
CA ILE A 169 -3.69 -12.85 -0.11
C ILE A 169 -2.30 -12.22 -0.04
N GLU A 170 -1.38 -12.89 0.66
CA GLU A 170 0.01 -12.42 0.77
C GLU A 170 0.77 -12.73 -0.53
N ARG A 171 1.83 -11.96 -0.82
CA ARG A 171 2.59 -12.06 -2.07
C ARG A 171 3.04 -13.48 -2.44
N GLU A 172 3.52 -14.27 -1.47
CA GLU A 172 4.00 -15.64 -1.73
C GLU A 172 2.88 -16.52 -2.25
N ALA A 173 1.74 -16.53 -1.57
CA ALA A 173 0.54 -17.25 -1.97
C ALA A 173 -0.03 -16.69 -3.28
N PHE A 174 0.01 -15.37 -3.46
CA PHE A 174 -0.45 -14.69 -4.67
C PHE A 174 0.36 -15.12 -5.91
N ASN A 175 1.68 -15.16 -5.79
CA ASN A 175 2.58 -15.61 -6.87
C ASN A 175 2.29 -17.06 -7.25
N HIS A 176 2.10 -17.93 -6.25
CA HIS A 176 1.76 -19.33 -6.51
C HIS A 176 0.39 -19.47 -7.20
N CYS A 177 -0.60 -18.69 -6.78
CA CYS A 177 -1.90 -18.67 -7.44
C CYS A 177 -1.80 -18.12 -8.88
N LYS A 178 -0.91 -17.15 -9.14
CA LYS A 178 -0.63 -16.61 -10.48
C LYS A 178 0.00 -17.67 -11.41
N GLU A 179 0.89 -18.51 -10.90
CA GLU A 179 1.44 -19.66 -11.62
C GLU A 179 0.34 -20.68 -11.96
N LEU A 180 -0.50 -21.03 -10.98
CA LEU A 180 -1.63 -21.93 -11.19
C LEU A 180 -2.65 -21.38 -12.20
N LEU A 181 -2.88 -20.06 -12.19
CA LEU A 181 -3.68 -19.38 -13.21
C LEU A 181 -3.08 -19.60 -14.59
N ALA A 182 -1.79 -19.29 -14.76
CA ALA A 182 -1.10 -19.36 -16.06
C ALA A 182 -1.13 -20.75 -16.69
N LEU A 183 -1.03 -21.82 -15.88
CA LEU A 183 -1.04 -23.20 -16.34
C LEU A 183 -2.43 -23.73 -16.73
N ASN A 184 -3.50 -23.09 -16.25
CA ASN A 184 -4.88 -23.59 -16.36
C ASN A 184 -5.84 -22.60 -17.05
N ILE A 185 -5.32 -21.56 -17.72
CA ILE A 185 -6.16 -20.70 -18.58
C ILE A 185 -6.72 -21.60 -19.70
N LYS A 186 -8.02 -21.50 -19.96
CA LYS A 186 -8.66 -22.19 -21.09
C LYS A 186 -7.92 -21.85 -22.38
N GLU A 187 -7.10 -22.76 -22.88
CA GLU A 187 -6.58 -22.64 -24.23
C GLU A 187 -7.77 -22.68 -25.19
N THR A 188 -8.16 -21.55 -25.76
CA THR A 188 -8.85 -21.56 -27.05
C THR A 188 -7.79 -21.86 -28.12
N VAL A 189 -7.42 -23.14 -28.28
CA VAL A 189 -6.42 -23.54 -29.29
C VAL A 189 -7.02 -23.41 -30.70
N PRO A 190 -6.39 -22.72 -31.67
CA PRO A 190 -6.46 -23.17 -33.05
C PRO A 190 -5.40 -24.24 -33.26
N ASN A 191 -5.89 -25.49 -33.25
CA ASN A 191 -5.15 -26.74 -33.45
C ASN A 191 -4.16 -26.64 -34.63
N LYS A 192 -2.84 -26.65 -34.39
CA LYS A 192 -1.85 -26.99 -35.42
C LYS A 192 -1.52 -28.48 -35.31
N ARG A 193 -2.16 -29.27 -36.17
CA ARG A 193 -1.89 -30.69 -36.42
C ARG A 193 -0.38 -30.95 -36.48
N GLN A 194 0.13 -31.74 -35.54
CA GLN A 194 1.48 -32.30 -35.64
C GLN A 194 1.44 -33.45 -36.64
N LYS A 195 2.14 -33.27 -37.77
CA LYS A 195 2.26 -34.25 -38.85
C LYS A 195 3.07 -35.43 -38.30
N VAL A 196 2.42 -36.58 -38.12
CA VAL A 196 3.08 -37.85 -37.80
C VAL A 196 4.05 -38.16 -38.94
N VAL A 197 5.35 -38.01 -38.71
CA VAL A 197 6.37 -38.50 -39.64
C VAL A 197 6.51 -39.99 -39.37
N ALA A 198 5.91 -40.78 -40.27
CA ALA A 198 6.08 -42.23 -40.30
C ALA A 198 7.56 -42.55 -40.54
N ASN A 199 8.26 -43.02 -39.51
CA ASN A 199 9.60 -43.58 -39.68
C ASN A 199 9.43 -45.07 -40.02
N GLN A 200 9.39 -45.37 -41.31
CA GLN A 200 9.41 -46.75 -41.81
C GLN A 200 10.84 -47.28 -41.69
N SER A 201 11.01 -48.23 -40.78
CA SER A 201 12.15 -49.14 -40.72
C SER A 201 12.14 -50.06 -41.94
N ALA A 202 13.11 -49.86 -42.85
CA ALA A 202 13.41 -50.79 -43.93
C ALA A 202 14.54 -51.74 -43.48
N PRO A 203 14.36 -53.07 -43.53
CA PRO A 203 15.46 -54.01 -43.39
C PRO A 203 16.09 -54.26 -44.77
N LEU A 204 17.40 -54.17 -44.88
CA LEU A 204 18.13 -54.66 -46.05
C LEU A 204 18.95 -55.88 -45.67
N LYS A 205 18.79 -56.87 -46.55
CA LYS A 205 19.29 -58.24 -46.55
C LYS A 205 20.80 -58.34 -46.62
#